data_AF-A0A6G2DE01-F1
#
_entry.id   AF-A0A6G2DE01-F1
#
_cell.length_a   1.000
_cell.length_b   1.000
_cell.length_c   1.000
_cell.angle_alpha   90.00
_cell.angle_beta   90.00
_cell.angle_gamma   90.00
#
_symmetry.space_group_name_H-M   'P 1'
#
loop_
_entity.id
_entity.type
_entity.pdbx_description
1 polymer ?
#
loop_
_entity_poly.entity_id
_entity_poly.type
_entity_poly.pdbx_seq_one_letter_code
_entity_poly.pdbx_strand_id
1 'polypeptide(L)'
;MIFSLVATKEITVTSQGEIAPTSVIASIQSTSDNPILANHLVANQVVEKGDLLIKYSETMEESQKTALATQLQRLEKQKEGLGILKQSLEKATDLFSGEDEFGYHNTFM
;
A
#
# COMPACT_ATOMS: atom_id res chain seq x y z
N MET A 1 -0.41 -57.97 -54.76
CA MET A 1 -0.61 -57.76 -53.32
C MET A 1 0.05 -56.45 -52.92
N ILE A 2 -0.71 -55.35 -52.81
CA ILE A 2 -0.19 -54.03 -52.39
C ILE A 2 -0.91 -53.61 -51.11
N PHE A 3 -0.86 -54.48 -50.10
CA PHE A 3 -1.35 -54.18 -48.76
C PHE A 3 -0.15 -54.03 -47.80
N SER A 4 0.91 -53.37 -48.30
CA SER A 4 1.93 -52.75 -47.44
C SER A 4 1.27 -51.55 -46.76
N LEU A 5 0.36 -51.87 -45.84
CA LEU A 5 -0.28 -50.94 -44.93
C LEU A 5 0.83 -50.28 -44.11
N VAL A 6 0.95 -48.99 -44.28
CA VAL A 6 1.75 -48.11 -43.42
C VAL A 6 1.17 -48.24 -42.00
N ALA A 7 1.79 -49.07 -41.17
CA ALA A 7 1.46 -49.19 -39.77
C ALA A 7 2.35 -48.25 -38.97
N THR A 8 1.79 -47.14 -38.50
CA THR A 8 2.45 -46.27 -37.53
C THR A 8 2.50 -47.00 -36.19
N LYS A 9 3.70 -47.39 -35.76
CA LYS A 9 3.92 -47.99 -34.44
C LYS A 9 3.82 -46.90 -33.39
N GLU A 10 2.79 -46.94 -32.55
CA GLU A 10 2.67 -46.04 -31.40
C GLU A 10 3.63 -46.50 -30.29
N ILE A 11 4.46 -45.58 -29.80
CA ILE A 11 5.38 -45.82 -28.68
C ILE A 11 4.95 -44.88 -27.56
N THR A 12 4.26 -45.42 -26.56
CA THR A 12 3.82 -44.66 -25.39
C THR A 12 4.89 -44.71 -24.31
N VAL A 13 5.38 -43.54 -23.89
CA VAL A 13 6.29 -43.40 -22.76
C VAL A 13 5.48 -42.91 -21.57
N THR A 14 5.34 -43.75 -20.54
CA THR A 14 4.64 -43.39 -19.30
C THR A 14 5.66 -42.90 -18.28
N SER A 15 5.48 -41.69 -17.76
CA SER A 15 6.27 -41.14 -16.66
C SER A 15 5.34 -40.73 -15.53
N GLN A 16 5.77 -40.93 -14.29
CA GLN A 16 5.07 -40.42 -13.11
C GLN A 16 5.60 -39.03 -12.79
N GLY A 17 4.71 -38.06 -12.61
CA GLY A 17 5.04 -36.70 -12.20
C GLY A 17 3.95 -36.16 -11.29
N GLU A 18 4.34 -35.38 -10.28
CA GLU A 18 3.41 -34.71 -9.39
C GLU A 18 3.07 -33.33 -9.95
N ILE A 19 1.78 -32.98 -9.95
CA ILE A 19 1.33 -31.61 -10.25
C ILE A 19 1.38 -30.83 -8.95
N ALA A 20 2.44 -30.05 -8.77
CA ALA A 20 2.58 -29.11 -7.67
C ALA A 20 2.44 -27.66 -8.17
N PRO A 21 1.98 -26.72 -7.33
CA PRO A 21 1.97 -25.29 -7.67
C PRO A 21 3.39 -24.80 -7.96
N THR A 22 3.56 -24.04 -9.05
CA THR A 22 4.85 -23.47 -9.48
C THR A 22 5.45 -22.51 -8.45
N SER A 23 4.62 -21.94 -7.56
CA SER A 23 5.04 -21.07 -6.48
C SER A 23 4.17 -21.32 -5.25
N VAL A 24 4.77 -21.16 -4.06
CA VAL A 24 4.03 -21.11 -2.79
C VAL A 24 2.90 -20.10 -2.93
N ILE A 25 1.68 -20.58 -2.68
CA ILE A 25 0.46 -19.77 -2.57
C ILE A 25 0.78 -18.73 -1.50
N ALA A 26 0.91 -17.45 -1.88
CA ALA A 26 1.39 -16.41 -0.99
C ALA A 26 0.67 -16.48 0.37
N SER A 27 1.42 -16.58 1.47
CA SER A 27 0.81 -16.49 2.80
C SER A 27 0.50 -15.03 3.06
N ILE A 28 -0.78 -14.67 2.99
CA ILE A 28 -1.25 -13.33 3.30
C ILE A 28 -1.44 -13.26 4.81
N GLN A 29 -0.59 -12.49 5.48
CA GLN A 29 -0.67 -12.23 6.92
C GLN A 29 -1.05 -10.76 7.14
N SER A 30 -2.06 -10.53 7.96
CA SER A 30 -2.38 -9.18 8.43
C SER A 30 -1.41 -8.77 9.54
N THR A 31 -1.06 -7.48 9.59
CA THR A 31 -0.29 -6.91 10.70
C THR A 31 -1.20 -6.42 11.84
N SER A 32 -2.52 -6.56 11.72
CA SER A 32 -3.49 -6.14 12.73
C SER A 32 -3.89 -7.31 13.64
N ASP A 33 -3.88 -7.06 14.94
CA ASP A 33 -4.38 -7.92 16.01
C ASP A 33 -5.82 -7.56 16.44
N ASN A 34 -6.45 -6.61 15.74
CA ASN A 34 -7.81 -6.18 16.03
C ASN A 34 -8.84 -7.28 15.70
N PRO A 35 -10.06 -7.23 16.28
CA PRO A 35 -11.16 -8.10 15.87
C PRO A 35 -11.50 -8.03 14.38
N ILE A 36 -11.86 -9.17 13.78
CA ILE A 36 -12.34 -9.23 12.39
C ILE A 36 -13.80 -8.75 12.32
N LEU A 37 -14.07 -7.74 11.49
CA LEU A 37 -15.42 -7.25 11.20
C LEU A 37 -16.05 -7.96 10.01
N ALA A 38 -15.26 -8.28 8.98
CA ALA A 38 -15.74 -8.97 7.79
C ALA A 38 -14.66 -9.92 7.25
N ASN A 39 -15.10 -11.11 6.84
CA ASN A 39 -14.28 -12.08 6.14
C ASN A 39 -14.96 -12.41 4.80
N HIS A 40 -14.27 -12.12 3.70
CA HIS A 40 -14.75 -12.35 2.33
C HIS A 40 -14.13 -13.61 1.70
N LEU A 41 -13.27 -14.33 2.43
CA LEU A 41 -12.59 -15.51 1.94
C LEU A 41 -13.51 -16.73 1.93
N VAL A 42 -13.53 -17.40 0.78
CA VAL A 42 -14.16 -18.72 0.62
C VAL A 42 -13.12 -19.70 0.08
N ALA A 43 -13.23 -20.98 0.43
CA ALA A 43 -12.34 -22.01 -0.07
C ALA A 43 -12.35 -22.05 -1.61
N ASN A 44 -11.16 -22.19 -2.21
CA ASN A 44 -10.93 -22.22 -3.66
C ASN A 44 -11.36 -20.95 -4.42
N GLN A 45 -11.48 -19.82 -3.73
CA GLN A 45 -11.71 -18.53 -4.36
C GLN A 45 -10.43 -18.03 -5.06
N VAL A 46 -10.57 -17.61 -6.31
CA VAL A 46 -9.53 -16.87 -7.03
C VAL A 46 -9.55 -15.43 -6.55
N VAL A 47 -8.39 -14.89 -6.18
CA VAL A 47 -8.23 -13.52 -5.68
C VAL A 47 -7.10 -12.81 -6.41
N GLU A 48 -7.24 -11.50 -6.59
CA GLU A 48 -6.28 -10.63 -7.27
C GLU A 48 -5.63 -9.64 -6.29
N LYS A 49 -4.53 -9.03 -6.74
CA LYS A 49 -3.84 -8.01 -5.95
C LYS A 49 -4.73 -6.78 -5.80
N GLY A 50 -5.08 -6.45 -4.56
CA GLY A 50 -5.93 -5.30 -4.22
C GLY A 50 -7.32 -5.70 -3.69
N ASP A 51 -7.68 -6.99 -3.80
CA ASP A 51 -8.94 -7.47 -3.27
C ASP A 51 -9.02 -7.34 -1.73
N LEU A 52 -10.17 -6.89 -1.25
CA LEU A 52 -10.46 -6.85 0.18
C LEU A 52 -10.87 -8.25 0.66
N LEU A 53 -9.92 -8.95 1.29
CA LEU A 53 -10.14 -10.31 1.78
C LEU A 53 -10.70 -10.34 3.21
N ILE A 54 -10.12 -9.54 4.11
CA ILE A 54 -10.51 -9.45 5.52
C ILE A 54 -10.52 -7.98 5.93
N LYS A 55 -11.54 -7.55 6.66
CA LYS A 55 -11.62 -6.23 7.28
C LYS A 55 -11.55 -6.36 8.80
N TYR A 56 -10.62 -5.64 9.40
CA TYR A 56 -10.43 -5.55 10.84
C TYR A 56 -11.15 -4.33 11.42
N SER A 57 -11.50 -4.38 12.70
CA SER A 57 -12.08 -3.22 13.38
C SER A 57 -11.05 -2.12 13.52
N GLU A 58 -11.49 -0.89 13.31
CA GLU A 58 -10.67 0.27 13.63
C GLU A 58 -10.70 0.50 15.14
N THR A 59 -9.54 0.41 15.79
CA THR A 59 -9.41 0.57 17.25
C THR A 59 -8.95 1.96 17.65
N MET A 60 -8.52 2.78 16.68
CA MET A 60 -8.19 4.17 16.96
C MET A 60 -9.47 4.96 17.18
N GLU A 61 -9.64 5.48 18.39
CA GLU A 61 -10.74 6.36 18.72
C GLU A 61 -10.71 7.62 17.84
N GLU A 62 -11.88 8.12 17.47
CA GLU A 62 -12.02 9.28 16.58
C GLU A 62 -11.33 10.55 17.13
N SER A 63 -11.29 10.68 18.46
CA SER A 63 -10.55 11.73 19.18
C SER A 63 -9.05 11.68 18.88
N GLN A 64 -8.47 10.48 18.84
CA GLN A 64 -7.04 10.26 18.56
C GLN A 64 -6.72 10.56 17.10
N LYS A 65 -7.61 10.16 16.17
CA LYS A 65 -7.46 10.52 14.74
C LYS A 65 -7.48 12.03 14.54
N THR A 66 -8.44 12.68 15.18
CA THR A 66 -8.62 14.14 15.09
C THR A 66 -7.41 14.86 15.66
N ALA A 67 -6.90 14.40 16.81
CA ALA A 67 -5.69 14.95 17.41
C ALA A 67 -4.48 14.81 16.47
N LEU A 68 -4.29 13.63 15.86
CA LEU A 68 -3.20 13.39 14.92
C LEU A 68 -3.34 14.23 13.64
N ALA A 69 -4.55 14.33 13.07
CA ALA A 69 -4.81 15.17 11.90
C ALA A 69 -4.52 16.65 12.20
N THR A 70 -4.90 17.13 13.38
CA THR A 70 -4.60 18.50 13.83
C THR A 70 -3.10 18.73 13.98
N GLN A 71 -2.37 17.76 14.56
CA GLN A 71 -0.91 17.84 14.68
C GLN A 71 -0.23 17.87 13.31
N LEU A 72 -0.67 17.02 12.37
CA LEU A 72 -0.15 17.00 11.00
C LEU A 72 -0.40 18.33 10.28
N GLN A 73 -1.61 18.87 10.37
CA GLN A 73 -1.94 20.16 9.77
C GLN A 73 -1.04 21.29 10.33
N ARG A 74 -0.83 21.32 11.64
CA ARG A 74 0.06 22.30 12.29
C ARG A 74 1.50 22.15 11.78
N LEU A 75 2.01 20.92 11.65
CA LEU A 75 3.37 20.66 11.16
C LEU A 75 3.55 21.08 9.70
N GLU A 76 2.58 20.83 8.83
CA GLU A 76 2.66 21.27 7.43
C GLU A 76 2.68 22.81 7.33
N LYS A 77 1.85 23.51 8.11
CA LYS A 77 1.92 24.97 8.17
C LYS A 77 3.26 25.48 8.70
N GLN A 78 3.84 24.84 9.72
CA GLN A 78 5.18 25.19 10.22
C GLN A 78 6.25 25.03 9.13
N LYS A 79 6.19 23.91 8.40
CA LYS A 79 7.12 23.63 7.30
C LYS A 79 7.01 24.68 6.18
N GLU A 80 5.79 25.08 5.83
CA GLU A 80 5.56 26.15 4.86
C GLU A 80 6.15 27.49 5.35
N GLY A 81 5.83 27.91 6.58
CA GLY A 81 6.35 29.14 7.17
C GLY A 81 7.88 29.17 7.25
N LEU A 82 8.52 28.05 7.65
CA LEU A 82 9.98 27.92 7.63
C LEU A 82 10.55 27.95 6.20
N GLY A 83 9.82 27.41 5.22
CA GLY A 83 10.17 27.49 3.80
C GLY A 83 10.16 28.93 3.28
N ILE A 84 9.20 29.74 3.73
CA ILE A 84 9.14 31.18 3.43
C ILE A 84 10.31 31.89 4.10
N LEU A 85 10.54 31.68 5.41
CA LEU A 85 11.66 32.26 6.15
C LEU A 85 12.99 32.01 5.45
N LYS A 86 13.25 30.75 5.07
CA LYS A 86 14.46 30.36 4.37
C LYS A 86 14.63 31.14 3.05
N GLN A 87 13.57 31.24 2.25
CA GLN A 87 13.63 31.99 0.98
C GLN A 87 13.82 33.49 1.19
N SER A 88 13.20 34.05 2.22
CA SER A 88 13.38 35.46 2.57
C SER A 88 14.82 35.77 2.97
N LEU A 89 15.43 34.91 3.78
CA LEU A 89 16.85 35.01 4.14
C LEU A 89 17.77 34.88 2.92
N GLU A 90 17.49 33.93 2.01
CA GLU A 90 18.29 33.73 0.79
C GLU A 90 18.21 34.92 -0.18
N LYS A 91 17.04 35.55 -0.31
CA LYS A 91 16.83 36.70 -1.21
C LYS A 91 17.01 38.06 -0.53
N ALA A 92 17.33 38.08 0.77
CA ALA A 92 17.37 39.28 1.60
C ALA A 92 16.12 40.19 1.43
N THR A 93 14.97 39.57 1.16
CA THR A 93 13.71 40.27 0.89
C THR A 93 12.61 39.58 1.68
N ASP A 94 11.76 40.36 2.33
CA ASP A 94 10.60 39.82 3.02
C ASP A 94 9.59 39.22 2.01
N LEU A 95 9.24 37.95 2.22
CA LEU A 95 8.31 37.20 1.38
C LEU A 95 7.09 36.72 2.18
N PHE A 96 6.96 37.11 3.44
CA PHE A 96 5.79 36.76 4.24
C PHE A 96 4.57 37.54 3.75
N SER A 97 3.50 36.83 3.41
CA SER A 97 2.24 37.44 2.97
C SER A 97 1.16 37.26 4.04
N GLY A 98 1.04 38.23 4.95
CA GLY A 98 -0.01 38.26 5.97
C GLY A 98 0.43 37.80 7.37
N GLU A 99 -0.53 37.32 8.16
CA GLU A 99 -0.31 36.94 9.56
C GLU A 99 0.45 35.60 9.64
N ASP A 100 1.63 35.63 10.26
CA ASP A 100 2.45 34.45 10.49
C ASP A 100 2.08 33.79 11.83
N GLU A 101 1.35 32.68 11.74
CA GLU A 101 0.87 31.89 12.89
C GLU A 101 1.99 31.48 13.86
N PHE A 102 3.24 31.37 13.39
CA PHE A 102 4.38 30.91 14.20
C PHE A 102 5.40 32.00 14.51
N GLY A 103 5.23 33.22 13.97
CA GLY A 103 6.09 34.36 14.26
C GLY A 103 7.52 34.28 13.70
N TYR A 104 7.76 33.45 12.69
CA TYR A 104 9.01 33.39 11.93
C TYR A 104 9.37 34.70 11.24
N HIS A 105 8.39 35.48 10.80
CA HIS A 105 8.57 36.81 10.23
C HIS A 105 9.36 37.74 11.17
N ASN A 106 9.14 37.65 12.49
CA ASN A 106 9.88 38.42 13.50
C ASN A 106 11.37 38.03 13.61
N THR A 107 11.76 36.88 13.06
CA THR A 107 13.17 36.44 13.04
C THR A 107 13.92 37.01 11.83
N PHE A 108 13.19 37.46 10.80
CA PHE A 108 13.76 38.08 9.61
C PHE A 108 13.97 39.59 9.78
N MET A 109 13.05 40.27 10.46
CA MET A 109 13.13 41.70 10.84
C MET A 109 14.27 41.97 11.82
#